data_AF-A0A0B2P1D3-F1
#
_entry.id   AF-A0A0B2P1D3-F1
#
_cell.length_a   1.000
_cell.length_b   1.000
_cell.length_c   1.000
_cell.angle_alpha   90.00
_cell.angle_beta   90.00
_cell.angle_gamma   90.00
#
_symmetry.space_group_name_H-M   'P 1'
#
loop_
_entity.id
_entity.type
_entity.pdbx_description
1 polymer ?
#
loop_
_entity_poly.entity_id
_entity_poly.type
_entity_poly.pdbx_seq_one_letter_code
_entity_poly.pdbx_strand_id
1 'polypeptide(L)'
;MVALDLTISMLALIVVVFSLGLWSGVQGAAQAPCYFVFGDSLVDNGNNNQLQSLGRADYLTYGIDFPGGPLGRFSNGKTTFDAIGELAFS
;
A
#
# COMPACT_ATOMS: atom_id res chain seq x y z
N MET A 1 -19.65 11.40 48.97
CA MET A 1 -18.27 11.06 48.55
C MET A 1 -18.30 9.71 47.86
N VAL A 2 -18.53 8.59 48.56
CA VAL A 2 -18.63 7.22 47.98
C VAL A 2 -19.53 7.08 46.74
N ALA A 3 -20.75 7.64 46.75
CA ALA A 3 -21.68 7.54 45.61
C ALA A 3 -21.23 8.34 44.36
N LEU A 4 -20.45 9.41 44.57
CA LEU A 4 -19.88 10.22 43.49
C LEU A 4 -18.67 9.51 42.88
N ASP A 5 -17.84 8.88 43.72
CA ASP A 5 -16.69 8.09 43.27
C ASP A 5 -17.15 6.86 42.46
N LEU A 6 -18.25 6.22 42.87
CA LEU A 6 -18.85 5.09 42.15
C LEU A 6 -19.39 5.51 40.77
N THR A 7 -20.06 6.67 40.68
CA THR A 7 -20.61 7.16 39.41
C THR A 7 -19.52 7.56 38.42
N ILE A 8 -18.44 8.18 38.87
CA ILE A 8 -17.29 8.53 38.02
C ILE A 8 -16.58 7.27 37.50
N SER A 9 -16.39 6.26 38.35
CA SER A 9 -15.75 5.00 37.94
C SER A 9 -16.62 4.19 36.98
N MET A 10 -17.95 4.22 37.12
CA MET A 10 -18.87 3.63 36.13
C MET A 10 -18.80 4.36 34.77
N LEU A 11 -18.73 5.70 34.77
CA LEU A 11 -18.60 6.49 33.54
C LEU A 11 -17.27 6.19 32.84
N ALA A 12 -16.17 6.13 33.58
CA ALA A 12 -14.87 5.77 33.04
C ALA A 12 -14.87 4.38 32.40
N LEU A 13 -15.52 3.39 33.04
CA LEU A 13 -15.65 2.04 32.49
C LEU A 13 -16.44 2.05 31.17
N ILE A 14 -17.54 2.80 31.10
CA ILE A 14 -18.36 2.93 29.89
C ILE A 14 -17.53 3.54 28.76
N VAL A 15 -16.76 4.61 29.04
CA VAL A 15 -15.88 5.24 28.05
C VAL A 15 -14.83 4.26 27.54
N VAL A 16 -14.19 3.50 28.45
CA VAL A 16 -13.19 2.48 28.08
C VAL A 16 -13.80 1.40 27.19
N VAL A 17 -14.93 0.81 27.60
CA VAL A 17 -15.63 -0.23 26.81
C VAL A 17 -16.05 0.30 25.44
N PHE A 18 -16.56 1.53 25.37
CA PHE A 18 -16.93 2.16 24.11
C PHE A 18 -15.72 2.37 23.20
N SER A 19 -14.61 2.89 23.74
CA SER A 19 -13.37 3.07 22.97
C SER A 19 -12.75 1.76 22.48
N LEU A 20 -12.91 0.66 23.21
CA LEU A 20 -12.50 -0.68 22.75
C LEU A 20 -13.41 -1.20 21.63
N GLY A 21 -14.71 -0.93 21.69
CA GLY A 21 -15.67 -1.31 20.64
C GLY A 21 -15.48 -0.54 19.33
N LEU A 22 -14.95 0.68 19.37
CA LEU A 22 -14.63 1.48 18.19
C LEU A 22 -13.35 1.01 17.46
N TRP A 23 -12.54 0.16 18.09
CA TRP A 23 -11.34 -0.44 17.47
C TRP A 23 -11.69 -1.71 16.68
N SER A 24 -12.87 -1.78 16.06
CA SER A 24 -13.12 -2.83 15.07
C SER A 24 -12.44 -2.44 13.76
N GLY A 25 -11.16 -2.79 13.61
CA GLY A 25 -10.47 -2.69 12.33
C GLY A 25 -11.15 -3.59 11.29
N VAL A 26 -11.42 -3.08 10.10
CA VAL A 26 -11.94 -3.90 9.00
C VAL A 26 -10.79 -4.77 8.48
N GLN A 27 -10.88 -6.07 8.69
CA GLN A 27 -10.00 -7.05 8.04
C GLN A 27 -10.51 -7.27 6.61
N GLY A 28 -10.11 -6.39 5.69
CA GLY A 28 -10.40 -6.54 4.28
C GLY A 28 -9.46 -7.57 3.65
N ALA A 29 -9.94 -8.79 3.41
CA ALA A 29 -9.19 -9.75 2.60
C ALA A 29 -9.25 -9.33 1.12
N ALA A 30 -8.12 -9.45 0.42
CA ALA A 30 -8.06 -9.23 -1.02
C ALA A 30 -9.07 -10.16 -1.72
N GLN A 31 -10.05 -9.59 -2.43
CA GLN A 31 -11.09 -10.38 -3.11
C GLN A 31 -10.59 -11.04 -4.40
N ALA A 32 -9.50 -10.54 -4.96
CA ALA A 32 -8.82 -11.13 -6.10
C ALA A 32 -7.39 -11.51 -5.68
N PRO A 33 -6.82 -12.59 -6.21
CA PRO A 33 -5.43 -12.98 -5.91
C PRO A 33 -4.40 -12.17 -6.71
N CYS A 34 -4.82 -11.48 -7.77
CA CYS A 34 -3.96 -10.69 -8.65
C CYS A 34 -4.77 -9.68 -9.47
N TYR A 35 -4.05 -8.83 -10.20
CA TYR A 35 -4.59 -7.85 -11.14
C TYR A 35 -3.82 -7.95 -12.46
N PHE A 36 -4.54 -7.75 -13.57
CA PHE A 36 -3.96 -7.67 -14.90
C PHE A 36 -3.90 -6.19 -15.31
N VAL A 37 -2.70 -5.71 -15.59
CA VAL A 37 -2.47 -4.31 -15.98
C VAL A 37 -2.20 -4.22 -17.47
N PHE A 38 -2.98 -3.41 -18.15
CA PHE A 38 -2.81 -3.10 -19.56
C PHE A 38 -2.54 -1.62 -19.70
N GLY A 39 -1.56 -1.25 -20.54
CA GLY A 39 -1.21 0.15 -20.75
C GLY A 39 0.12 0.31 -21.47
N ASP A 40 0.80 1.41 -21.15
CA ASP A 40 2.06 1.84 -21.76
C ASP A 40 3.20 1.91 -20.73
N SER A 41 4.20 2.75 -20.99
CA SER A 41 5.35 2.96 -20.11
C SER A 41 4.98 3.35 -18.68
N LEU A 42 3.83 3.98 -18.42
CA LEU A 42 3.40 4.37 -17.08
C LEU A 42 3.08 3.18 -16.17
N VAL A 43 2.85 2.01 -16.76
CA VAL A 43 2.45 0.79 -16.05
C VAL A 43 3.38 -0.39 -16.31
N ASP A 44 4.38 -0.20 -17.17
CA ASP A 44 5.38 -1.23 -17.46
C ASP A 44 6.35 -1.38 -16.27
N ASN A 45 6.49 -2.61 -15.81
CA ASN A 45 7.38 -3.02 -14.73
C ASN A 45 8.66 -3.70 -15.22
N GLY A 46 8.88 -3.74 -16.54
CA GLY A 46 10.10 -4.26 -17.18
C GLY A 46 9.82 -5.23 -18.33
N ASN A 47 8.56 -5.40 -18.74
CA ASN A 47 8.17 -6.28 -19.83
C ASN A 47 8.89 -5.90 -21.13
N ASN A 48 9.01 -4.60 -21.43
CA ASN A 48 9.68 -4.17 -22.65
C ASN A 48 11.19 -4.44 -22.68
N ASN A 49 11.85 -4.66 -21.54
CA ASN A 49 13.29 -4.92 -21.50
C ASN A 49 13.65 -6.27 -22.15
N GLN A 50 12.66 -7.15 -22.33
CA GLN A 50 12.79 -8.46 -22.99
C GLN A 50 12.47 -8.38 -24.50
N LEU A 51 12.06 -7.22 -25.02
CA LEU A 51 11.64 -7.05 -26.41
C LEU A 51 12.66 -6.22 -27.19
N GLN A 52 12.72 -6.43 -28.51
CA GLN A 52 13.50 -5.56 -29.41
C GLN A 52 12.71 -4.25 -29.65
N SER A 53 12.73 -3.38 -28.65
CA SER A 53 12.02 -2.11 -28.62
C SER A 53 12.96 -0.94 -28.32
N LEU A 54 12.60 0.25 -28.78
CA LEU A 54 13.25 1.50 -28.36
C LEU A 54 12.77 1.96 -26.99
N GLY A 55 11.56 1.57 -26.58
CA GLY A 55 11.01 1.90 -25.27
C GLY A 55 11.46 0.87 -24.25
N ARG A 56 12.66 1.02 -23.68
CA ARG A 56 13.15 0.21 -22.56
C ARG A 56 13.38 1.07 -21.33
N ALA A 57 13.43 0.44 -20.16
CA ALA A 57 13.65 1.11 -18.88
C ALA A 57 14.78 0.44 -18.07
N ASP A 58 15.75 -0.17 -18.76
CA ASP A 58 16.91 -0.87 -18.22
C ASP A 58 18.23 -0.08 -18.38
N TYR A 59 18.15 1.24 -18.49
CA TYR A 59 19.31 2.12 -18.66
C TYR A 59 19.24 3.37 -17.79
N LEU A 60 20.36 4.07 -17.71
CA LEU A 60 20.57 5.20 -16.80
C LEU A 60 19.57 6.35 -17.05
N THR A 61 19.22 7.04 -15.95
CA THR A 61 18.06 7.90 -15.64
C THR A 61 16.95 7.16 -14.89
N TYR A 62 16.62 5.92 -15.25
CA TYR A 62 15.63 5.12 -14.53
C TYR A 62 16.25 4.45 -13.31
N GLY A 63 15.53 4.49 -12.18
CA GLY A 63 16.01 3.94 -10.91
C GLY A 63 17.37 4.48 -10.44
N ILE A 64 17.77 5.70 -10.83
CA ILE A 64 19.06 6.30 -10.50
C ILE A 64 19.28 6.45 -8.99
N ASP A 65 18.21 6.61 -8.20
CA ASP A 65 18.30 6.71 -6.74
C ASP A 65 18.37 5.35 -6.04
N PHE A 66 18.24 4.24 -6.78
CA PHE A 66 18.32 2.90 -6.22
C PHE A 66 19.73 2.33 -6.35
N PRO A 67 20.32 1.76 -5.28
CA PRO A 67 21.66 1.16 -5.34
C PRO A 67 21.81 0.05 -6.38
N GLY A 68 20.70 -0.62 -6.74
CA GLY A 68 20.65 -1.67 -7.75
C GLY A 68 20.49 -1.17 -9.20
N GLY A 69 20.36 0.13 -9.41
CA GLY A 69 20.13 0.73 -10.73
C GLY A 69 18.69 0.55 -11.25
N PRO A 70 18.50 0.58 -12.58
CA PRO A 70 17.17 0.53 -13.19
C PRO A 70 16.39 -0.73 -12.83
N LEU A 71 15.17 -0.55 -12.32
CA LEU A 71 14.28 -1.64 -11.90
C LEU A 71 13.28 -2.05 -13.00
N GLY A 72 13.45 -1.54 -14.23
CA GLY A 72 12.54 -1.81 -15.36
C GLY A 72 11.27 -0.97 -15.39
N ARG A 73 11.15 0.05 -14.54
CA ARG A 73 10.05 1.03 -14.57
C ARG A 73 10.52 2.27 -15.31
N PHE A 74 9.65 2.89 -16.10
CA PHE A 74 9.91 4.19 -16.76
C PHE A 74 9.84 5.37 -15.78
N SER A 75 10.41 5.19 -14.58
CA SER A 75 10.45 6.17 -13.52
C SER A 75 11.69 5.94 -12.64
N ASN A 76 11.92 6.84 -11.70
CA ASN A 76 12.93 6.68 -10.66
C ASN A 76 12.32 6.04 -9.40
N GLY A 77 11.45 5.04 -9.55
CA GLY A 77 10.77 4.41 -8.43
C GLY A 77 9.64 3.45 -8.82
N LYS A 78 8.73 3.24 -7.88
CA LYS A 78 7.51 2.45 -8.06
C LYS A 78 6.50 3.21 -8.92
N THR A 79 5.79 2.50 -9.78
CA THR A 79 4.62 3.01 -10.48
C THR A 79 3.40 3.08 -9.55
N THR A 80 2.34 3.76 -9.98
CA THR A 80 1.05 3.73 -9.29
C THR A 80 0.53 2.30 -9.11
N PHE A 81 0.81 1.40 -10.06
CA PHE A 81 0.38 0.01 -10.00
C PHE A 81 1.23 -0.85 -9.08
N ASP A 82 2.52 -0.54 -8.89
CA ASP A 82 3.32 -1.15 -7.83
C ASP A 82 2.71 -0.76 -6.45
N ALA A 83 2.32 0.51 -6.26
CA ALA A 83 1.70 0.98 -5.01
C ALA A 83 0.31 0.36 -4.77
N ILE A 84 -0.53 0.25 -5.80
CA ILE A 84 -1.82 -0.46 -5.70
C ILE A 84 -1.59 -1.93 -5.33
N GLY A 85 -0.59 -2.57 -5.94
CA GLY A 85 -0.23 -3.96 -5.62
C GLY A 85 0.13 -4.13 -4.15
N GLU A 86 0.94 -3.23 -3.61
CA GLU A 86 1.29 -3.26 -2.18
C GLU A 86 0.07 -3.03 -1.29
N LEU A 87 -0.78 -2.04 -1.59
CA LEU A 87 -1.95 -1.76 -0.77
C LEU A 87 -3.06 -2.82 -0.87
N ALA A 88 -3.18 -3.49 -2.01
CA ALA A 88 -4.25 -4.44 -2.27
C ALA A 88 -3.87 -5.89 -1.93
N PHE A 89 -2.58 -6.24 -1.88
CA PHE A 89 -2.10 -7.61 -1.67
C PHE A 89 -1.02 -7.78 -0.58
N SER A 90 -0.65 -6.73 0.18
CA SER A 90 0.20 -6.88 1.38
C SER A 90 -0.61 -7.19 2.63
#